data_AF-A0A5C6W1E1-F1
#
_entry.id   AF-A0A5C6W1E1-F1
#
_cell.length_a   1.000
_cell.length_b   1.000
_cell.length_c   1.000
_cell.angle_alpha   90.00
_cell.angle_beta   90.00
_cell.angle_gamma   90.00
#
_symmetry.space_group_name_H-M   'P 1'
#
loop_
_entity.id
_entity.type
_entity.pdbx_description
1 polymer ?
#
loop_
_entity_poly.entity_id
_entity_poly.type
_entity_poly.pdbx_seq_one_letter_code
_entity_poly.pdbx_strand_id
1 'polypeptide(L)'
;MDDQLQQYIDIIKKNSETMNGPDYDGREQDLLRQKEDLEMYEHELKMKSRSSENFDKLVDATVCFVNNELSQPELDEIYKQSIK
;
A
#
# COMPACT_ATOMS: atom_id res chain seq x y z
N MET A 1 -10.18 -7.99 6.66
CA MET A 1 -9.42 -6.89 6.05
C MET A 1 -10.38 -5.99 5.29
N ASP A 2 -10.20 -4.67 5.34
CA ASP A 2 -10.99 -3.67 4.59
C ASP A 2 -10.64 -3.73 3.10
N ASP A 3 -11.63 -3.60 2.22
CA ASP A 3 -11.44 -3.73 0.76
C ASP A 3 -10.46 -2.69 0.21
N GLN A 4 -10.42 -1.47 0.78
CA GLN A 4 -9.46 -0.45 0.35
C GLN A 4 -8.03 -0.76 0.80
N LEU A 5 -7.86 -1.32 2.00
CA LEU A 5 -6.54 -1.76 2.45
C LEU A 5 -6.02 -2.90 1.57
N GLN A 6 -6.89 -3.85 1.20
CA GLN A 6 -6.52 -4.94 0.30
C GLN A 6 -6.09 -4.41 -1.09
N GLN A 7 -6.84 -3.46 -1.65
CA GLN A 7 -6.48 -2.85 -2.94
C GLN A 7 -5.15 -2.10 -2.87
N TYR A 8 -4.89 -1.37 -1.77
CA TYR A 8 -3.62 -0.69 -1.55
C TYR A 8 -2.44 -1.67 -1.48
N ILE A 9 -2.59 -2.77 -0.73
CA ILE A 9 -1.60 -3.86 -0.65
C ILE A 9 -1.29 -4.42 -2.06
N ASP A 10 -2.33 -4.72 -2.83
CA ASP A 10 -2.19 -5.33 -4.16
C ASP A 10 -1.41 -4.41 -5.12
N ILE A 11 -1.61 -3.10 -5.03
CA ILE A 11 -0.90 -2.12 -5.85
C ILE A 11 0.56 -2.00 -5.41
N ILE A 12 0.85 -1.92 -4.10
CA ILE A 12 2.25 -1.91 -3.62
C ILE A 12 2.98 -3.16 -4.09
N LYS A 13 2.34 -4.32 -3.99
CA LYS A 13 2.90 -5.58 -4.44
C LYS A 13 3.18 -5.56 -5.95
N LYS A 14 2.19 -5.18 -6.76
CA LYS A 14 2.33 -5.08 -8.21
C LYS A 14 3.41 -4.07 -8.61
N ASN A 15 3.51 -2.96 -7.89
CA ASN A 15 4.53 -1.95 -8.12
C ASN A 15 5.94 -2.46 -7.80
N SER A 16 6.11 -3.12 -6.65
CA SER A 16 7.37 -3.77 -6.29
C SER A 16 7.77 -4.83 -7.33
N GLU A 17 6.82 -5.66 -7.78
CA GLU A 17 7.06 -6.67 -8.83
C GLU A 17 7.46 -6.01 -10.17
N THR A 18 6.83 -4.90 -10.54
CA THR A 18 7.14 -4.17 -11.79
C THR A 18 8.49 -3.45 -11.73
N MET A 19 8.85 -2.90 -10.55
CA MET A 19 10.13 -2.24 -10.31
C MET A 19 11.28 -3.25 -10.32
N ASN A 20 11.09 -4.42 -9.70
CA ASN A 20 12.14 -5.43 -9.56
C ASN A 20 12.14 -6.49 -10.69
N GLY A 21 11.11 -6.49 -11.54
CA GLY A 21 10.96 -7.40 -12.65
C GLY A 21 11.86 -7.11 -13.85
N PRO A 22 11.90 -8.02 -14.84
CA PRO A 22 12.61 -7.80 -16.10
C PRO A 22 12.01 -6.61 -16.84
N ASP A 23 12.83 -5.96 -17.66
CA ASP A 23 12.37 -4.85 -18.48
C ASP A 23 11.47 -5.34 -19.62
N TYR A 24 10.44 -4.56 -19.94
CA TYR A 24 9.47 -4.89 -20.99
C TYR A 24 8.85 -3.62 -21.60
N ASP A 25 8.42 -3.72 -22.86
CA ASP A 25 7.74 -2.63 -23.55
C ASP A 25 6.45 -2.25 -22.81
N GLY A 26 6.36 -1.00 -22.36
CA GLY A 26 5.21 -0.50 -21.60
C GLY A 26 5.41 -0.48 -20.08
N ARG A 27 6.52 -1.00 -19.55
CA ARG A 27 6.84 -0.97 -18.11
C ARG A 27 6.77 0.43 -17.50
N GLU A 28 7.30 1.44 -18.18
CA GLU A 28 7.25 2.83 -17.69
C GLU A 28 5.81 3.34 -17.57
N GLN A 29 4.93 2.98 -18.51
CA GLN A 29 3.51 3.37 -18.46
C GLN A 29 2.77 2.64 -17.35
N ASP A 30 3.10 1.36 -17.13
CA ASP A 30 2.54 0.59 -16.02
C ASP A 30 2.99 1.15 -14.67
N LEU A 31 4.27 1.50 -14.52
CA LEU A 31 4.79 2.16 -13.31
C LEU A 31 4.11 3.52 -13.07
N LEU A 32 3.85 4.29 -14.13
CA LEU A 32 3.14 5.56 -14.03
C LEU A 32 1.71 5.36 -13.52
N ARG A 33 0.94 4.43 -14.12
CA ARG A 33 -0.44 4.13 -13.69
C ARG A 33 -0.49 3.62 -12.26
N GLN A 34 0.42 2.71 -11.90
CA GLN A 34 0.51 2.18 -10.55
C GLN A 34 0.83 3.29 -9.53
N LYS A 35 1.65 4.27 -9.91
CA LYS A 35 1.91 5.45 -9.08
C LYS A 35 0.66 6.31 -8.89
N GLU A 36 -0.10 6.57 -9.95
CA GLU A 36 -1.38 7.30 -9.86
C GLU A 36 -2.38 6.57 -8.96
N ASP A 37 -2.47 5.24 -9.09
CA ASP A 37 -3.29 4.40 -8.21
C ASP A 37 -2.83 4.50 -6.75
N LEU A 38 -1.52 4.39 -6.47
CA LEU A 38 -0.96 4.56 -5.13
C LEU A 38 -1.34 5.91 -4.52
N GLU A 39 -1.15 7.00 -5.25
CA GLU A 39 -1.48 8.36 -4.77
C GLU A 39 -2.97 8.50 -4.43
N MET A 40 -3.85 7.89 -5.24
CA MET A 40 -5.30 7.86 -4.98
C MET A 40 -5.63 7.11 -3.69
N TYR A 41 -5.14 5.88 -3.52
CA TYR A 41 -5.44 5.07 -2.33
C TYR A 41 -4.80 5.66 -1.06
N GLU A 42 -3.59 6.21 -1.15
CA GLU A 42 -2.94 6.92 -0.04
C GLU A 42 -3.76 8.13 0.40
N HIS A 43 -4.31 8.88 -0.55
CA HIS A 43 -5.19 10.00 -0.23
C HIS A 43 -6.42 9.55 0.55
N GLU A 44 -7.08 8.48 0.11
CA GLU A 44 -8.26 7.93 0.79
C GLU A 44 -7.94 7.38 2.20
N LEU A 45 -6.86 6.62 2.33
CA LEU A 45 -6.40 6.08 3.61
C LEU A 45 -6.01 7.20 4.58
N LYS A 46 -5.37 8.26 4.09
CA LYS A 46 -5.02 9.44 4.90
C LYS A 46 -6.26 10.18 5.42
N MET A 47 -7.31 10.27 4.62
CA MET A 47 -8.59 10.87 5.04
C MET A 47 -9.28 10.05 6.15
N LYS A 48 -9.20 8.72 6.06
CA LYS A 48 -9.70 7.78 7.09
C LYS A 48 -8.83 7.75 8.35
N SER A 49 -7.55 8.07 8.22
CA SER A 49 -6.59 7.99 9.32
C SER A 49 -6.88 9.01 10.44
N ARG A 50 -6.60 8.61 11.67
CA ARG A 50 -6.76 9.45 12.88
C ARG A 50 -5.79 10.62 12.91
N SER A 51 -4.59 10.42 12.38
CA SER A 51 -3.50 11.41 12.30
C SER A 51 -2.60 11.09 11.10
N SER A 52 -1.72 12.03 10.73
CA SER A 52 -0.67 11.76 9.74
C SER A 52 0.31 10.69 10.23
N GLU A 53 0.67 10.70 11.52
CA GLU A 53 1.55 9.69 12.12
C GLU A 53 0.96 8.28 12.01
N ASN A 54 -0.35 8.13 12.19
CA ASN A 54 -1.02 6.85 12.03
C ASN A 54 -1.08 6.40 10.57
N PHE A 55 -1.24 7.34 9.64
CA PHE A 55 -1.14 7.04 8.22
C PHE A 55 0.27 6.56 7.86
N ASP A 56 1.32 7.26 8.30
CA ASP A 56 2.71 6.88 8.03
C ASP A 56 3.02 5.47 8.57
N LYS A 57 2.57 5.15 9.79
CA LYS A 57 2.67 3.80 10.38
C LYS A 57 1.93 2.73 9.56
N LEU A 58 0.78 3.06 9.01
CA LEU A 58 0.02 2.15 8.16
C LEU A 58 0.76 1.88 6.84
N VAL A 59 1.33 2.91 6.22
CA VAL A 59 2.13 2.77 4.99
C VAL A 59 3.34 1.87 5.27
N ASP A 60 4.11 2.16 6.31
CA ASP A 60 5.27 1.35 6.71
C ASP A 60 4.87 -0.11 6.97
N ALA A 61 3.78 -0.34 7.72
CA ALA A 61 3.29 -1.68 7.99
C ALA A 61 2.86 -2.42 6.71
N THR A 62 2.26 -1.72 5.76
CA THR A 62 1.83 -2.31 4.48
C THR A 62 3.04 -2.73 3.65
N VAL A 63 4.10 -1.92 3.63
CA VAL A 63 5.37 -2.27 2.97
C VAL A 63 6.03 -3.49 3.64
N CYS A 64 6.11 -3.50 4.97
CA CYS A 64 6.61 -4.66 5.72
C CYS A 64 5.80 -5.93 5.43
N PHE A 65 4.47 -5.81 5.34
CA PHE A 65 3.59 -6.93 5.00
C PHE A 65 3.87 -7.48 3.60
N VAL A 66 4.01 -6.61 2.59
CA VAL A 66 4.34 -7.03 1.21
C VAL A 66 5.70 -7.72 1.13
N ASN A 67 6.66 -7.29 1.96
CA ASN A 67 7.97 -7.93 2.07
C ASN A 67 7.99 -9.21 2.93
N ASN A 68 6.84 -9.66 3.44
CA ASN A 68 6.71 -10.78 4.38
C ASN A 68 7.44 -10.59 5.72
N GLU A 69 7.68 -9.34 6.10
CA GLU A 69 8.31 -8.95 7.38
C GLU A 69 7.28 -8.71 8.48
N LEU A 70 5.99 -8.68 8.12
CA LEU A 70 4.87 -8.46 9.01
C LEU A 70 3.71 -9.41 8.64
N SER A 71 3.04 -9.98 9.64
CA SER A 71 1.92 -10.91 9.40
C SER A 71 0.60 -10.18 9.15
N GLN A 72 -0.35 -10.88 8.52
CA GLN A 72 -1.68 -10.32 8.26
C GLN A 72 -2.43 -9.88 9.54
N PRO A 73 -2.41 -10.65 10.66
CA PRO A 73 -3.02 -10.20 11.92
C PRO A 73 -2.42 -8.91 12.46
N GLU A 74 -1.10 -8.73 12.36
CA GLU A 74 -0.40 -7.52 12.80
C GLU A 74 -0.80 -6.32 11.94
N LEU A 75 -0.92 -6.50 10.62
CA LEU A 75 -1.37 -5.45 9.72
C LEU A 75 -2.80 -5.01 10.02
N ASP A 76 -3.69 -5.99 10.24
CA ASP A 76 -5.09 -5.73 10.59
C ASP A 76 -5.22 -4.98 11.93
N GLU A 77 -4.34 -5.25 12.90
CA GLU A 77 -4.29 -4.52 14.17
C GLU A 77 -3.83 -3.07 13.97
N ILE A 78 -2.73 -2.85 13.24
CA ILE A 78 -2.22 -1.51 12.93
C ILE A 78 -3.27 -0.71 12.16
N TYR A 79 -3.94 -1.31 11.17
CA TYR A 79 -5.01 -0.66 10.43
C TYR A 79 -6.16 -0.19 11.33
N LYS A 80 -6.66 -1.06 12.20
CA LYS A 80 -7.73 -0.71 13.17
C LYS A 80 -7.33 0.40 14.13
N GLN A 81 -6.07 0.45 14.54
CA GLN A 81 -5.56 1.52 15.40
C GLN A 81 -5.35 2.84 14.63
N SER A 82 -5.14 2.75 13.31
CA SER A 82 -4.79 3.88 12.46
C SER A 82 -5.99 4.65 11.94
N ILE A 83 -7.11 3.99 11.69
CA ILE A 83 -8.34 4.58 11.13
C ILE A 83 -9.33 5.05 12.22
N LYS A 84 -10.13 6.08 11.90
CA LYS A 84 -11.14 6.68 12.80
C LYS A 84 -12.29 5.74 13.11
#